data_AF-A0A7C1AKB7-F1
#
_entry.id   AF-A0A7C1AKB7-F1
#
_cell.length_a   1.000
_cell.length_b   1.000
_cell.length_c   1.000
_cell.angle_alpha   90.00
_cell.angle_beta   90.00
_cell.angle_gamma   90.00
#
_symmetry.space_group_name_H-M   'P 1'
#
loop_
_entity.id
_entity.type
_entity.pdbx_description
1 polymer ?
#
loop_
_entity_poly.entity_id
_entity_poly.type
_entity_poly.pdbx_seq_one_letter_code
_entity_poly.pdbx_strand_id
1 'polypeptide(L)'
;MNFNRNIYLQMKTLEKARKILFEQFSVSKILSGEKVSVPDAVGRVLHEPATAQLSSPNFHAAAMDGIAVKAETTFGISETKPQKLIIGKDAFYVNTGQPLP
;
A
#
# COMPACT_ATOMS: atom_id res chain seq x y z
N MET A 1 20.15 -63.19 19.51
CA MET A 1 19.36 -62.54 20.56
C MET A 1 19.31 -61.05 20.26
N ASN A 2 18.17 -60.53 19.79
CA ASN A 2 17.99 -59.09 19.58
C ASN A 2 17.69 -58.43 20.93
N PHE A 3 18.66 -57.71 21.48
CA PHE A 3 18.45 -56.88 22.66
C PHE A 3 17.60 -55.67 22.28
N ASN A 4 16.29 -55.78 22.47
CA ASN A 4 15.38 -54.68 22.22
C ASN A 4 15.48 -53.68 23.38
N ARG A 5 16.32 -52.66 23.22
CA ARG A 5 16.52 -51.60 24.22
C ARG A 5 15.24 -50.77 24.29
N ASN A 6 14.57 -50.76 25.44
CA ASN A 6 13.33 -50.02 25.63
C ASN A 6 13.67 -48.52 25.76
N ILE A 7 13.70 -47.81 24.64
CA ILE A 7 14.02 -46.37 24.60
C ILE A 7 12.78 -45.61 25.08
N TYR A 8 12.81 -45.19 26.34
CA TYR A 8 11.72 -44.51 27.04
C TYR A 8 11.30 -43.17 26.40
N LEU A 9 12.24 -42.43 25.79
CA LEU A 9 11.96 -41.19 25.05
C LEU A 9 12.44 -41.28 23.60
N GLN A 10 11.49 -41.43 22.67
CA GLN A 10 11.77 -41.35 21.24
C GLN A 10 11.77 -39.89 20.78
N MET A 11 12.92 -39.23 20.96
CA MET A 11 13.13 -37.84 20.54
C MET A 11 12.90 -37.68 19.04
N LYS A 12 12.21 -36.61 18.65
CA LYS A 12 12.06 -36.21 17.25
C LYS A 12 13.15 -35.21 16.91
N THR A 13 13.62 -35.24 15.66
CA THR A 13 14.48 -34.17 15.15
C THR A 13 13.73 -32.83 15.20
N LEU A 14 14.46 -31.73 15.31
CA LEU A 14 13.88 -30.38 15.33
C LEU A 14 12.94 -30.14 14.13
N GLU A 15 13.35 -30.58 12.95
CA GLU A 15 12.55 -30.49 11.72
C GLU A 15 11.22 -31.27 11.85
N LYS A 16 11.27 -32.52 12.33
CA LYS A 16 10.09 -33.35 12.52
C LYS A 16 9.16 -32.78 13.59
N ALA A 17 9.71 -32.25 14.67
CA ALA A 17 8.94 -31.58 15.73
C ALA A 17 8.25 -30.32 15.19
N ARG A 18 8.97 -29.48 14.43
CA ARG A 18 8.44 -28.28 13.80
C ARG A 18 7.32 -28.60 12.81
N LYS A 19 7.51 -29.63 11.98
CA LYS A 19 6.49 -30.10 11.03
C LYS A 19 5.20 -30.52 11.75
N ILE A 20 5.31 -31.35 12.78
CA ILE A 20 4.15 -31.79 13.58
C ILE A 20 3.43 -30.58 14.19
N LEU A 21 4.17 -29.62 14.77
CA LEU A 21 3.56 -28.43 15.36
C LEU A 21 2.72 -27.66 14.34
N PHE A 22 3.27 -27.32 13.17
CA PHE A 22 2.56 -26.53 12.16
C PHE A 22 1.42 -27.30 11.47
N GLU A 23 1.54 -28.63 11.34
CA GLU A 23 0.47 -29.46 10.79
C GLU A 23 -0.73 -29.58 11.75
N GLN A 24 -0.48 -29.72 13.04
CA GLN A 24 -1.53 -29.86 14.05
C GLN A 24 -2.17 -28.50 14.41
N PHE A 25 -1.40 -27.42 14.39
CA PHE A 25 -1.86 -26.06 14.67
C PHE A 25 -1.87 -25.20 13.40
N SER A 26 -2.49 -25.71 12.32
CA SER A 26 -2.60 -24.95 11.08
C SER A 26 -3.48 -23.71 11.31
N VAL A 27 -2.84 -22.55 11.42
CA VAL A 27 -3.47 -21.25 11.75
C VAL A 27 -4.63 -20.92 10.81
N SER A 28 -4.52 -21.28 9.53
CA SER A 28 -5.54 -21.04 8.50
C SER A 28 -6.87 -21.77 8.73
N LYS A 29 -6.88 -22.83 9.54
CA LYS A 29 -8.12 -23.56 9.88
C LYS A 29 -8.77 -23.07 11.18
N ILE A 30 -8.07 -22.26 11.97
CA ILE A 30 -8.43 -21.97 13.36
C ILE A 30 -8.88 -20.52 13.53
N LEU A 31 -8.29 -19.58 12.78
CA LEU A 31 -8.57 -18.16 12.98
C LEU A 31 -9.63 -17.66 12.01
N SER A 32 -10.75 -17.19 12.57
CA SER A 32 -11.71 -16.36 11.86
C SER A 32 -11.25 -14.89 11.87
N GLY A 33 -11.68 -14.13 10.87
CA GLY A 33 -11.51 -12.68 10.85
C GLY A 33 -12.59 -11.99 11.68
N GLU A 34 -12.26 -10.84 12.25
CA GLU A 34 -13.21 -9.92 12.86
C GLU A 34 -13.00 -8.50 12.33
N LYS A 35 -14.03 -7.65 12.45
CA LYS A 35 -13.91 -6.23 12.14
C LYS A 35 -13.58 -5.48 13.42
N VAL A 36 -12.48 -4.75 13.39
CA VAL A 36 -12.04 -3.86 14.46
C VAL A 36 -11.89 -2.44 13.93
N SER A 37 -11.98 -1.45 14.80
CA SER A 37 -11.66 -0.06 14.48
C SER A 37 -10.17 0.12 14.19
N VAL A 38 -9.83 1.09 13.34
CA VAL A 38 -8.44 1.36 12.91
C VAL A 38 -7.47 1.59 14.08
N PRO A 39 -7.81 2.35 15.14
CA PRO A 39 -6.92 2.53 16.29
C PRO A 39 -6.59 1.22 17.04
N ASP A 40 -7.51 0.27 17.05
CA ASP A 40 -7.36 -1.02 17.76
C ASP A 40 -6.69 -2.10 16.90
N ALA A 41 -6.37 -1.79 15.64
CA ALA A 41 -5.76 -2.72 14.70
C ALA A 41 -4.24 -2.88 14.91
N VAL A 42 -3.60 -2.05 15.75
CA VAL A 42 -2.15 -2.09 15.98
C VAL A 42 -1.72 -3.46 16.53
N GLY A 43 -0.78 -4.12 15.86
CA GLY A 43 -0.27 -5.45 16.25
C GLY A 43 -1.16 -6.63 15.83
N ARG A 44 -2.30 -6.38 15.17
CA ARG A 44 -3.15 -7.42 14.57
C ARG A 44 -2.58 -7.87 13.21
N VAL A 45 -3.07 -9.01 12.73
CA VAL A 45 -2.75 -9.54 11.38
C VAL A 45 -3.98 -9.41 10.49
N LEU A 46 -3.81 -8.89 9.27
CA LEU A 46 -4.89 -8.80 8.30
C LEU A 46 -5.40 -10.20 7.91
N HIS A 47 -6.71 -10.36 7.90
CA HIS A 47 -7.35 -11.61 7.48
C HIS A 47 -7.36 -11.76 5.95
N GLU A 48 -7.49 -10.64 5.23
CA GLU A 48 -7.53 -10.57 3.77
C GLU A 48 -6.77 -9.34 3.26
N PRO A 49 -6.38 -9.28 1.98
CA PRO A 49 -5.70 -8.12 1.40
C PRO A 49 -6.53 -6.84 1.51
N ALA A 50 -5.89 -5.73 1.86
CA ALA A 50 -6.51 -4.41 1.85
C ALA A 50 -6.23 -3.70 0.51
N THR A 51 -7.28 -3.30 -0.20
CA THR A 51 -7.18 -2.56 -1.46
C THR A 51 -7.80 -1.17 -1.34
N ALA A 52 -7.20 -0.18 -2.01
CA ALA A 52 -7.74 1.17 -2.04
C ALA A 52 -9.02 1.22 -2.88
N GLN A 53 -10.10 1.77 -2.32
CA GLN A 53 -11.34 1.98 -3.07
C GLN A 53 -11.34 3.28 -3.86
N LEU A 54 -10.47 4.22 -3.49
CA LEU A 54 -10.40 5.57 -4.05
C LEU A 54 -8.93 5.94 -4.29
N SER A 55 -8.69 6.73 -5.33
CA SER A 55 -7.39 7.37 -5.56
C SER A 55 -7.09 8.37 -4.44
N SER A 56 -5.82 8.55 -4.13
CA SER A 56 -5.35 9.57 -3.19
C SER A 56 -4.14 10.29 -3.79
N PRO A 57 -4.27 11.56 -4.23
CA PRO A 57 -5.50 12.36 -4.24
C PRO A 57 -6.55 11.81 -5.22
N ASN A 58 -7.83 12.08 -4.94
CA ASN A 58 -8.96 11.70 -5.79
C ASN A 58 -9.29 12.75 -6.86
N PHE A 59 -8.40 13.72 -7.07
CA PHE A 59 -8.51 14.78 -8.07
C PHE A 59 -7.12 15.14 -8.61
N HIS A 60 -7.08 15.90 -9.70
CA HIS A 60 -5.83 16.42 -10.24
C HIS A 60 -5.33 17.57 -9.37
N ALA A 61 -4.41 17.27 -8.45
CA ALA A 61 -3.81 18.26 -7.56
C ALA A 61 -2.58 18.91 -8.21
N ALA A 62 -2.40 20.21 -8.00
CA ALA A 62 -1.17 20.90 -8.31
C ALA A 62 -0.02 20.39 -7.43
N ALA A 63 1.07 19.97 -8.05
CA ALA A 63 2.25 19.48 -7.34
C ALA A 63 3.16 20.60 -6.81
N MET A 64 2.96 21.85 -7.28
CA MET A 64 3.77 23.02 -6.97
C MET A 64 2.91 24.27 -6.93
N ASP A 65 3.41 25.29 -6.24
CA ASP A 65 2.87 26.65 -6.34
C ASP A 65 3.25 27.25 -7.70
N GLY A 66 2.29 27.86 -8.39
CA GLY A 66 2.55 28.43 -9.70
C GLY A 66 1.29 28.82 -10.46
N ILE A 67 1.33 28.61 -11.78
CA ILE A 67 0.26 28.97 -12.70
C ILE A 67 -0.10 27.73 -13.53
N ALA A 68 -1.33 27.25 -13.38
CA ALA A 68 -1.90 26.22 -14.22
C ALA A 68 -2.19 26.78 -15.61
N VAL A 69 -1.69 26.09 -16.64
CA VAL A 69 -1.87 26.42 -18.06
C VAL A 69 -2.21 25.16 -18.84
N LYS A 70 -2.86 25.32 -19.99
CA LYS A 70 -3.01 24.21 -20.95
C LYS A 70 -1.68 24.00 -21.68
N ALA A 71 -1.06 22.83 -21.51
CA ALA A 71 0.27 22.52 -22.07
C ALA A 71 0.36 22.79 -23.59
N GLU A 72 -0.68 22.46 -24.35
CA GLU A 72 -0.72 22.70 -25.80
C GLU A 72 -0.54 24.18 -26.19
N THR A 73 -0.97 25.10 -25.33
CA THR A 73 -0.87 26.54 -25.58
C THR A 73 0.56 27.06 -25.40
N THR A 74 1.44 26.27 -24.77
CA THR A 74 2.84 26.66 -24.56
C THR A 74 3.80 26.06 -25.58
N PHE A 75 3.32 25.27 -26.54
CA PHE A 75 4.16 24.64 -27.53
C PHE A 75 4.76 25.67 -28.50
N GLY A 76 6.08 25.58 -28.71
CA GLY A 76 6.81 26.49 -29.60
C GLY A 76 7.09 27.88 -29.01
N ILE A 77 6.72 28.13 -27.75
CA ILE A 77 7.21 29.28 -27.00
C ILE A 77 8.71 29.08 -26.72
N SER A 78 9.48 30.15 -26.92
CA SER A 78 10.90 30.19 -26.58
C SER A 78 11.26 31.56 -25.99
N GLU A 79 12.49 31.69 -25.47
CA GLU A 79 12.99 32.98 -24.97
C GLU A 79 12.93 34.09 -26.03
N THR A 80 13.12 33.76 -27.30
CA THR A 80 13.07 34.70 -28.43
C THR A 80 11.67 34.90 -29.00
N LYS A 81 10.71 34.04 -28.64
CA LYS A 81 9.31 34.11 -29.06
C LYS A 81 8.37 33.86 -27.85
N PRO A 82 8.29 34.82 -26.91
CA PRO A 82 7.42 34.68 -25.75
C PRO A 82 5.95 34.87 -26.13
N GLN A 83 5.04 34.31 -25.31
CA GLN A 83 3.60 34.51 -25.43
C GLN A 83 3.05 35.15 -24.17
N LYS A 84 2.08 36.05 -24.32
CA LYS A 84 1.32 36.63 -23.20
C LYS A 84 0.08 35.78 -22.95
N LEU A 85 -0.15 35.44 -21.68
CA LEU A 85 -1.33 34.71 -21.21
C LEU A 85 -2.21 35.64 -20.35
N ILE A 86 -3.53 35.45 -20.42
CA ILE A 86 -4.49 36.22 -19.62
C ILE A 86 -4.89 35.40 -18.39
N ILE A 87 -4.61 35.93 -17.19
CA ILE A 87 -5.03 35.30 -15.92
C ILE A 87 -6.56 35.22 -15.85
N GLY A 88 -7.09 34.08 -15.42
CA GLY A 88 -8.53 33.80 -15.33
C GLY A 88 -9.14 33.30 -16.64
N LYS A 89 -8.37 33.23 -17.72
CA LYS A 89 -8.80 32.71 -19.02
C LYS A 89 -7.84 31.63 -19.54
N ASP A 90 -6.57 31.99 -19.70
CA ASP A 90 -5.54 31.12 -20.28
C ASP A 90 -4.63 30.50 -19.20
N ALA A 91 -4.63 31.10 -18.01
CA ALA A 91 -3.72 30.82 -16.91
C ALA A 91 -4.40 31.05 -15.56
N PHE A 92 -4.13 30.21 -14.56
CA PHE A 92 -4.75 30.31 -13.23
C PHE A 92 -3.73 30.08 -12.12
N TYR A 93 -3.71 30.93 -11.11
CA TYR A 93 -2.85 30.71 -9.94
C TYR A 93 -3.30 29.45 -9.18
N VAL A 94 -2.33 28.61 -8.82
CA VAL A 94 -2.54 27.42 -8.00
C VAL A 94 -1.46 27.32 -6.95
N ASN A 95 -1.84 26.86 -5.76
CA ASN A 95 -0.92 26.43 -4.72
C ASN A 95 -0.88 24.90 -4.67
N THR A 96 0.19 24.38 -4.08
CA THR A 96 0.42 22.96 -3.87
C THR A 96 -0.78 22.31 -3.16
N GLY A 97 -1.28 21.22 -3.73
CA GLY A 97 -2.45 20.49 -3.23
C GLY A 97 -3.81 21.04 -3.68
N GLN A 98 -3.87 22.22 -4.31
CA GLN A 98 -5.13 22.72 -4.87
C GLN A 98 -5.53 21.92 -6.12
N PRO A 99 -6.84 21.75 -6.39
CA PRO A 99 -7.30 21.15 -7.62
C PRO A 99 -6.94 22.01 -8.83
N LEU A 100 -6.56 21.36 -9.93
CA LEU A 100 -6.39 22.02 -11.22
C LEU A 100 -7.76 22.48 -11.78
N PRO A 101 -7.82 23.69 -12.37
CA PRO A 101 -9.04 24.26 -12.94
C PRO A 101 -9.38 23.73 -14.34
#